data_AF-A0A925GNX7-F1
#
_entry.id   AF-A0A925GNX7-F1
#
_cell.length_a   1.000
_cell.length_b   1.000
_cell.length_c   1.000
_cell.angle_alpha   90.00
_cell.angle_beta   90.00
_cell.angle_gamma   90.00
#
_symmetry.space_group_name_H-M   'P 1'
#
loop_
_entity.id
_entity.type
_entity.pdbx_description
1 polymer ?
#
loop_
_entity_poly.entity_id
_entity_poly.type
_entity_poly.pdbx_seq_one_letter_code
_entity_poly.pdbx_strand_id
1 'polypeptide(L)'
;MTSDQKKAFLLLKSVILHHLGAADDERGMMNETAFDLDAQHELTWTQQFIQEDPLTAFERARAYLNNLATQWDNPAKLEHLSRVWESTSQKGNISEMEAMSILKLAKDWQIQRELITLVRSKRDIR
;
A
#
# COMPACT_ATOMS: atom_id res chain seq x y z
N MET A 1 -2.50 -15.14 2.29
CA MET A 1 -1.74 -14.38 1.27
C MET A 1 -0.50 -15.18 0.91
N THR A 2 -0.14 -15.26 -0.37
CA THR A 2 1.14 -15.82 -0.83
C THR A 2 2.30 -14.88 -0.46
N SER A 3 3.55 -15.35 -0.55
CA SER A 3 4.73 -14.48 -0.32
C SER A 3 4.73 -13.26 -1.24
N ASP A 4 4.36 -13.41 -2.51
CA ASP A 4 4.31 -12.29 -3.45
C ASP A 4 3.20 -11.29 -3.10
N GLN A 5 2.04 -11.76 -2.62
CA GLN A 5 0.98 -10.89 -2.11
C GLN A 5 1.43 -10.14 -0.83
N LYS A 6 2.15 -10.82 0.07
CA LYS A 6 2.72 -10.19 1.28
C LYS A 6 3.74 -9.12 0.91
N LYS A 7 4.68 -9.40 -0.02
CA LYS A 7 5.64 -8.42 -0.55
C LYS A 7 4.93 -7.22 -1.16
N ALA A 8 3.92 -7.48 -1.99
CA ALA A 8 3.18 -6.41 -2.65
C ALA A 8 2.46 -5.53 -1.65
N PHE A 9 1.80 -6.12 -0.65
CA PHE A 9 1.10 -5.38 0.37
C PHE A 9 2.05 -4.53 1.23
N LEU A 10 3.18 -5.11 1.67
CA LEU A 10 4.18 -4.39 2.46
C LEU A 10 4.85 -3.28 1.63
N LEU A 11 5.20 -3.55 0.38
CA LEU A 11 5.78 -2.55 -0.52
C LEU A 11 4.80 -1.40 -0.79
N LEU A 12 3.55 -1.73 -1.12
CA LEU A 12 2.46 -0.78 -1.33
C LEU A 12 2.31 0.12 -0.09
N LYS A 13 2.22 -0.49 1.10
CA LYS A 13 2.12 0.23 2.37
C LYS A 13 3.34 1.11 2.61
N SER A 14 4.56 0.59 2.39
CA SER A 14 5.79 1.36 2.58
C SER A 14 5.92 2.55 1.63
N VAL A 15 5.64 2.41 0.34
CA VAL A 15 5.82 3.55 -0.60
C VAL A 15 4.70 4.59 -0.51
N ILE A 16 3.53 4.21 0.02
CA ILE A 16 2.44 5.15 0.28
C ILE A 16 2.68 5.91 1.58
N LEU A 17 3.15 5.22 2.63
CA LEU A 17 3.42 5.84 3.94
C LEU A 17 4.74 6.64 3.94
N HIS A 18 5.81 6.13 3.31
CA HIS A 18 7.15 6.72 3.40
C HIS A 18 7.44 7.82 2.37
N HIS A 19 6.46 8.65 2.01
CA HIS A 19 6.76 9.87 1.27
C HIS A 19 7.48 10.86 2.20
N LEU A 20 8.82 10.77 2.23
CA LEU A 20 9.79 11.61 2.96
C LEU A 20 9.96 11.30 4.45
N GLY A 21 10.87 10.35 4.74
CA GLY A 21 11.48 10.19 6.06
C GLY A 21 10.59 9.48 7.07
N ALA A 22 10.72 8.16 7.15
CA ALA A 22 10.01 7.31 8.11
C ALA A 22 10.11 7.89 9.54
N ALA A 23 9.01 8.41 10.05
CA ALA A 23 8.86 8.68 11.47
C ALA A 23 8.79 7.34 12.24
N ASP A 24 9.22 7.32 13.50
CA ASP A 24 9.36 6.08 14.29
C ASP A 24 8.03 5.31 14.45
N ASP A 25 6.90 6.00 14.35
CA ASP A 25 5.55 5.45 14.34
C ASP A 25 5.29 4.56 13.10
N GLU A 26 5.74 4.96 11.93
CA GLU A 26 5.56 4.20 10.69
C GLU A 26 6.33 2.89 10.70
N ARG A 27 7.54 2.90 11.26
CA ARG A 27 8.34 1.69 11.44
C ARG A 27 7.66 0.71 12.38
N GLY A 28 7.02 1.21 13.45
CA GLY A 28 6.20 0.39 14.34
C GLY A 28 5.06 -0.29 13.59
N MET A 29 4.26 0.48 12.84
CA MET A 29 3.13 -0.05 12.06
C MET A 29 3.56 -1.10 11.02
N MET A 30 4.70 -0.89 10.36
CA MET A 30 5.23 -1.84 9.38
C MET A 30 5.67 -3.15 10.03
N ASN A 31 6.31 -3.10 11.20
CA ASN A 31 6.71 -4.29 11.96
C ASN A 31 5.50 -5.06 12.48
N GLU A 32 4.49 -4.38 13.02
CA GLU A 32 3.24 -5.01 13.47
C GLU A 32 2.52 -5.71 12.29
N THR A 33 2.43 -5.03 11.14
CA THR A 33 1.84 -5.61 9.93
C THR A 33 2.61 -6.85 9.45
N ALA A 34 3.94 -6.81 9.49
CA ALA A 34 4.76 -7.95 9.09
C ALA A 34 4.63 -9.11 10.07
N PHE A 35 4.52 -8.82 11.37
CA PHE A 35 4.28 -9.83 12.41
C PHE A 35 2.92 -10.51 12.21
N ASP A 36 1.84 -9.75 12.03
CA ASP A 36 0.48 -10.27 11.83
C ASP A 36 0.36 -11.13 10.56
N LEU A 37 1.15 -10.81 9.54
CA LEU A 37 1.16 -11.54 8.28
C LEU A 37 2.17 -12.68 8.25
N ASP A 38 2.97 -12.90 9.30
CA ASP A 38 4.15 -13.78 9.28
C ASP A 38 5.02 -13.50 8.04
N ALA A 39 5.47 -12.26 7.91
CA ALA A 39 6.01 -11.66 6.68
C ALA A 39 7.31 -10.86 6.92
N GLN A 40 8.09 -11.24 7.94
CA GLN A 40 9.29 -10.49 8.33
C GLN A 40 10.36 -10.49 7.22
N HIS A 41 10.44 -11.58 6.46
CA HIS A 41 11.33 -11.69 5.32
C HIS A 41 10.92 -10.73 4.18
N GLU A 42 9.63 -10.63 3.90
CA GLU A 42 9.06 -9.71 2.92
C GLU A 42 9.20 -8.25 3.34
N LEU A 43 9.13 -7.95 4.64
CA LEU A 43 9.41 -6.61 5.15
C LEU A 43 10.87 -6.23 4.93
N THR A 44 11.79 -7.15 5.22
CA THR A 44 13.23 -6.94 4.98
C THR A 44 13.50 -6.67 3.49
N TRP A 45 12.89 -7.45 2.61
CA TRP A 45 12.97 -7.23 1.17
C TRP A 45 12.42 -5.85 0.77
N THR A 46 11.29 -5.44 1.35
CA THR A 46 10.68 -4.13 1.08
C THR A 46 11.61 -2.97 1.48
N GLN A 47 12.26 -3.09 2.64
CA GLN A 47 13.23 -2.10 3.11
C GLN A 47 14.44 -2.01 2.17
N GLN A 48 14.98 -3.16 1.75
CA GLN A 48 16.07 -3.21 0.78
C GLN A 48 15.69 -2.60 -0.57
N PHE A 49 14.49 -2.92 -1.07
CA PHE A 49 13.95 -2.37 -2.32
C PHE A 49 13.93 -0.84 -2.33
N ILE A 50 13.53 -0.22 -1.22
CA ILE A 50 13.47 1.23 -1.07
C ILE A 50 14.87 1.82 -0.88
N GLN A 51 15.73 1.17 -0.09
CA GLN A 51 17.09 1.64 0.17
C GLN A 51 18.00 1.62 -1.06
N GLU A 52 17.72 0.72 -2.03
CA GLU A 52 18.49 0.62 -3.26
C GLU A 52 18.42 1.89 -4.11
N ASP A 53 17.23 2.50 -4.22
CA ASP A 53 17.04 3.80 -4.87
C ASP A 53 15.85 4.55 -4.23
N PRO A 54 16.09 5.33 -3.17
CA PRO A 54 15.02 6.06 -2.48
C PRO A 54 14.34 7.12 -3.35
N LEU A 55 15.03 7.66 -4.36
CA LEU A 55 14.51 8.74 -5.20
C LEU A 55 13.47 8.22 -6.20
N THR A 56 13.66 7.00 -6.71
CA THR A 56 12.74 6.36 -7.66
C THR A 56 11.94 5.20 -7.05
N ALA A 57 12.02 5.01 -5.72
CA ALA A 57 11.39 3.90 -5.02
C ALA A 57 9.88 3.79 -5.31
N PHE A 58 9.17 4.92 -5.38
CA PHE A 58 7.74 4.93 -5.69
C PHE A 58 7.46 4.47 -7.13
N GLU A 59 8.17 5.00 -8.12
CA GLU A 59 8.02 4.63 -9.53
C GLU A 59 8.37 3.15 -9.75
N ARG A 60 9.45 2.67 -9.13
CA ARG A 60 9.86 1.26 -9.17
C ARG A 60 8.80 0.36 -8.52
N ALA A 61 8.30 0.74 -7.35
CA ALA A 61 7.26 -0.01 -6.66
C ALA A 61 5.97 -0.05 -7.47
N ARG A 62 5.55 1.08 -8.04
CA ARG A 62 4.40 1.16 -8.94
C ARG A 62 4.56 0.22 -10.13
N ALA A 63 5.72 0.19 -10.78
CA ALA A 63 5.97 -0.73 -11.89
C ALA A 63 5.89 -2.20 -11.45
N TYR A 64 6.53 -2.56 -10.34
CA TYR A 64 6.47 -3.90 -9.76
C TYR A 64 5.04 -4.33 -9.42
N LEU A 65 4.29 -3.46 -8.73
CA LEU A 65 2.92 -3.71 -8.32
C LEU A 65 1.97 -3.80 -9.51
N ASN A 66 2.14 -2.96 -10.53
CA ASN A 66 1.35 -3.02 -11.76
C ASN A 66 1.54 -4.34 -12.49
N ASN A 67 2.78 -4.85 -12.55
CA ASN A 67 3.05 -6.16 -13.14
C ASN A 67 2.36 -7.28 -12.34
N LEU A 68 2.45 -7.25 -11.01
CA LEU A 68 1.82 -8.27 -10.17
C LEU A 68 0.29 -8.22 -10.23
N ALA A 69 -0.30 -7.02 -10.28
CA ALA A 69 -1.74 -6.82 -10.36
C ALA A 69 -2.36 -7.38 -11.64
N THR A 70 -1.58 -7.66 -12.69
CA THR A 70 -2.08 -8.36 -13.90
C THR A 70 -2.58 -9.77 -13.60
N GLN A 71 -2.09 -10.39 -12.53
CA GLN A 71 -2.45 -11.74 -12.10
C GLN A 71 -3.66 -11.76 -11.17
N TRP A 72 -4.19 -10.60 -10.79
CA TRP A 72 -5.26 -10.46 -9.82
C TRP A 72 -6.57 -10.05 -10.49
N ASP A 73 -7.67 -10.54 -9.96
CA ASP A 73 -9.00 -10.05 -10.30
C ASP A 73 -9.29 -8.71 -9.60
N ASN A 74 -10.36 -8.04 -10.03
CA ASN A 74 -10.75 -6.74 -9.47
C ASN A 74 -11.07 -6.80 -7.96
N PRO A 75 -11.74 -7.83 -7.43
CA PRO A 75 -11.90 -8.02 -5.99
C PRO A 75 -10.58 -8.04 -5.22
N ALA A 76 -9.59 -8.84 -5.66
CA ALA A 76 -8.30 -8.91 -4.98
C ALA A 76 -7.55 -7.57 -5.03
N LYS A 77 -7.54 -6.90 -6.19
CA LYS A 77 -6.96 -5.54 -6.32
C LYS A 77 -7.60 -4.56 -5.36
N LEU A 78 -8.93 -4.58 -5.26
CA LEU A 78 -9.69 -3.70 -4.39
C LEU A 78 -9.40 -3.97 -2.90
N GLU A 79 -9.27 -5.24 -2.51
CA GLU A 79 -8.91 -5.64 -1.15
C GLU A 79 -7.52 -5.12 -0.74
N HIS A 80 -6.53 -5.17 -1.64
CA HIS A 80 -5.19 -4.67 -1.33
C HIS A 80 -5.18 -3.15 -1.13
N LEU A 81 -5.81 -2.39 -2.02
CA LEU A 81 -5.87 -0.93 -1.89
C LEU A 81 -6.74 -0.47 -0.72
N SER A 82 -7.85 -1.16 -0.44
CA SER A 82 -8.72 -0.80 0.68
C SER A 82 -8.03 -1.00 2.03
N ARG A 83 -7.27 -2.08 2.20
CA ARG A 83 -6.47 -2.33 3.40
C ARG A 83 -5.41 -1.26 3.62
N VAL A 84 -4.74 -0.81 2.56
CA VAL A 84 -3.78 0.29 2.67
C VAL A 84 -4.47 1.61 3.01
N TRP A 85 -5.59 1.92 2.36
CA TRP A 85 -6.40 3.10 2.68
C TRP A 85 -6.87 3.12 4.14
N GLU A 86 -7.31 1.97 4.66
CA GLU A 86 -7.73 1.83 6.05
C GLU A 86 -6.55 2.04 7.00
N SER A 87 -5.40 1.43 6.69
CA SER A 87 -4.19 1.60 7.47
C SER A 87 -3.70 3.06 7.49
N THR A 88 -3.85 3.81 6.39
CA THR A 88 -3.51 5.25 6.37
C THR A 88 -4.54 6.08 7.13
N SER A 89 -5.82 5.71 7.06
CA SER A 89 -6.88 6.43 7.78
C SER A 89 -6.87 6.19 9.30
N GLN A 90 -6.29 5.09 9.78
CA GLN A 90 -6.13 4.82 11.22
C GLN A 90 -5.22 5.83 11.93
N LYS A 91 -4.33 6.51 11.18
CA LYS A 91 -3.51 7.62 11.69
C LYS A 91 -4.31 8.89 12.03
N GLY A 92 -5.64 8.86 11.87
CA GLY A 92 -6.54 9.98 12.20
C GLY A 92 -6.91 10.83 11.00
N ASN A 93 -6.02 10.99 10.01
CA ASN A 93 -6.31 11.58 8.70
C ASN A 93 -5.37 10.99 7.65
N ILE A 94 -5.87 10.82 6.43
CA ILE A 94 -5.04 10.54 5.25
C ILE A 94 -4.58 11.87 4.64
N SER A 95 -3.29 11.99 4.34
CA SER A 95 -2.74 13.15 3.63
C SER A 95 -3.18 13.15 2.16
N GLU A 96 -3.14 14.33 1.52
CA GLU A 96 -3.45 14.44 0.09
C GLU A 96 -2.49 13.59 -0.76
N MET A 97 -1.20 13.54 -0.39
CA MET A 97 -0.19 12.76 -1.10
C MET A 97 -0.45 11.25 -1.02
N GLU A 98 -0.81 10.72 0.15
CA GLU A 98 -1.19 9.31 0.32
C GLU A 98 -2.43 8.99 -0.49
N ALA A 99 -3.46 9.84 -0.41
CA ALA A 99 -4.71 9.66 -1.16
C ALA A 99 -4.46 9.68 -2.67
N MET A 100 -3.67 10.63 -3.18
CA MET A 100 -3.30 10.70 -4.59
C MET A 100 -2.50 9.46 -5.03
N SER A 101 -1.59 8.97 -4.20
CA SER A 101 -0.78 7.79 -4.50
C SER A 101 -1.64 6.53 -4.63
N ILE A 102 -2.57 6.32 -3.69
CA ILE A 102 -3.52 5.20 -3.75
C ILE A 102 -4.43 5.34 -4.99
N LEU A 103 -4.98 6.53 -5.25
CA LEU A 103 -5.85 6.75 -6.41
C LEU A 103 -5.13 6.57 -7.75
N LYS A 104 -3.83 6.92 -7.82
CA LYS A 104 -2.98 6.71 -9.00
C LYS A 104 -2.83 5.21 -9.29
N LEU A 105 -2.57 4.39 -8.28
CA LEU A 105 -2.51 2.94 -8.43
C LEU A 105 -3.88 2.33 -8.77
N ALA A 106 -4.95 2.81 -8.14
CA ALA A 106 -6.31 2.37 -8.46
C ALA A 106 -6.68 2.66 -9.92
N LYS A 107 -6.22 3.80 -10.46
CA LYS A 107 -6.39 4.15 -11.87
C LYS A 107 -5.59 3.22 -12.78
N ASP A 108 -4.33 2.93 -12.45
CA ASP A 108 -3.51 1.99 -13.21
C ASP A 108 -4.13 0.60 -13.26
N TRP A 109 -4.75 0.18 -12.16
CA TRP A 109 -5.38 -1.14 -12.04
C TRP A 109 -6.83 -1.17 -12.56
N GLN A 110 -7.34 -0.04 -13.06
CA GLN A 110 -8.69 0.14 -13.57
C GLN A 110 -9.81 -0.15 -12.54
N ILE A 111 -9.54 0.13 -11.27
CA ILE A 111 -10.50 -0.05 -10.14
C ILE A 111 -10.77 1.25 -9.37
N GLN A 112 -10.43 2.40 -9.96
CA GLN A 112 -10.51 3.71 -9.29
C GLN A 112 -11.94 4.04 -8.82
N ARG A 113 -12.95 3.71 -9.63
CA ARG A 113 -14.35 4.02 -9.32
C ARG A 113 -14.84 3.21 -8.13
N GLU A 114 -14.54 1.92 -8.14
CA GLU A 114 -14.86 0.95 -7.10
C GLU A 114 -14.23 1.33 -5.77
N LEU A 115 -12.96 1.74 -5.80
CA LEU A 115 -12.26 2.21 -4.60
C LEU A 115 -12.90 3.48 -4.03
N ILE A 116 -13.20 4.48 -4.88
CA ILE A 116 -13.84 5.72 -4.43
C ILE A 116 -15.20 5.44 -3.80
N THR A 117 -16.01 4.58 -4.43
CA THR A 117 -17.31 4.17 -3.89
C THR A 117 -17.16 3.51 -2.52
N LEU A 118 -16.22 2.57 -2.38
CA LEU A 118 -15.99 1.84 -1.12
C LEU A 118 -15.54 2.77 0.01
N VAL A 119 -14.64 3.70 -0.28
CA VAL A 119 -14.13 4.65 0.73
C VAL A 119 -15.23 5.63 1.17
N ARG A 120 -16.05 6.12 0.23
CA ARG A 120 -17.16 7.03 0.54
C ARG A 120 -18.23 6.36 1.38
N SER A 121 -18.63 5.13 1.03
CA SER A 121 -19.62 4.39 1.82
C SER A 121 -19.18 4.12 3.26
N LYS A 122 -17.88 4.00 3.51
CA LYS A 122 -17.34 3.84 4.87
C LYS A 122 -17.31 5.15 5.68
N ARG A 123 -17.29 6.31 5.03
CA ARG A 123 -17.39 7.62 5.69
C ARG A 123 -18.82 7.94 6.13
N ASP A 124 -19.82 7.53 5.35
CA ASP A 124 -21.23 7.79 5.64
C ASP A 124 -21.78 6.96 6.83
N ILE A 125 -21.00 5.99 7.34
CA ILE A 125 -21.37 5.10 8.46
C ILE A 125 -20.69 5.51 9.78
N ARG A 126 -19.94 6.63 9.81
CA ARG A 126 -19.29 7.16 11.02
C ARG A 126 -19.94 8.44 11.52
#